data_AF-J9GS53-F1
#
_entry.id   AF-J9GS53-F1
#
_cell.length_a   1.000
_cell.length_b   1.000
_cell.length_c   1.000
_cell.angle_alpha   90.00
_cell.angle_beta   90.00
_cell.angle_gamma   90.00
#
_symmetry.space_group_name_H-M   'P 1'
#
loop_
_entity.id
_entity.type
_entity.pdbx_description
1 polymer ?
#
loop_
_entity_poly.entity_id
_entity_poly.type
_entity_poly.pdbx_seq_one_letter_code
_entity_poly.pdbx_strand_id
1 'polypeptide(L)'
;MNPYVMMNQKKRATRNMNPHGSGEVLSRGFLLSLLAVMSALSTADAQTVAAGNSVPKVVVNILIDQLRADYINAYMPLYGEGGFKRLFRQGRVYTRAEYPLEQTDLASAAATLSAGTVPYDHGVVGRMWLDRNTLRPVFCVDDAKYLGTGGAMSGASPASLMVSTLSDELKISTEGKALVYSIAPFREAAIYMGGHAADGAVWIDPENGQWSSSTYYGTLPQWAELRNLHHPIADAMKSGETVSASASAAAAASVSPHMKKAAAKGTTFGVNHKFKGEHRFSTFLESGMVNGEIAAAVDDCLNGTEMGRDEITDYLAVTLYAGRFAEAGKSDPLLIQDTYVRLDDALARMIAAVEQRVGADNALFVVSSTGYEKMAAIGPRRLSHPFGFL
;
A
#
# COMPACT_ATOMS: atom_id res chain seq x y z
N MET A 1 -14.43 64.00 -43.28
CA MET A 1 -13.62 65.24 -43.36
C MET A 1 -12.25 64.91 -43.91
N ASN A 2 -11.65 65.85 -44.64
CA ASN A 2 -10.31 65.90 -45.24
C ASN A 2 -9.97 67.42 -45.35
N PRO A 3 -8.74 67.92 -45.58
CA PRO A 3 -7.44 67.26 -45.82
C PRO A 3 -6.28 67.84 -44.96
N TYR A 4 -5.03 67.49 -45.30
CA TYR A 4 -3.89 68.37 -45.69
C TYR A 4 -2.61 67.47 -45.73
N VAL A 5 -1.87 67.21 -46.83
CA VAL A 5 -1.15 68.06 -47.83
C VAL A 5 0.09 68.73 -47.21
N MET A 6 1.35 68.57 -47.67
CA MET A 6 1.98 68.02 -48.91
C MET A 6 3.00 66.88 -48.57
N MET A 7 3.69 66.11 -49.44
CA MET A 7 3.96 66.01 -50.91
C MET A 7 5.05 66.91 -51.57
N ASN A 8 6.26 66.40 -51.86
CA ASN A 8 7.24 67.09 -52.74
C ASN A 8 8.13 66.13 -53.57
N GLN A 9 8.66 66.57 -54.73
CA GLN A 9 9.46 65.78 -55.69
C GLN A 9 10.70 66.51 -56.23
N LYS A 10 11.74 65.73 -56.60
CA LYS A 10 12.63 65.87 -57.78
C LYS A 10 13.42 64.56 -57.92
N LYS A 11 13.43 63.77 -59.01
CA LYS A 11 13.53 63.92 -60.50
C LYS A 11 14.95 64.04 -61.08
N ARG A 12 15.23 63.13 -62.03
CA ARG A 12 16.33 63.03 -63.03
C ARG A 12 17.70 62.51 -62.55
N ALA A 13 18.52 61.85 -63.39
CA ALA A 13 18.27 61.05 -64.61
C ALA A 13 19.58 60.41 -65.16
N THR A 14 19.52 59.16 -65.65
CA THR A 14 20.53 58.47 -66.52
C THR A 14 21.94 58.29 -65.90
N ARG A 15 22.84 57.40 -66.36
CA ARG A 15 23.05 56.76 -67.68
C ARG A 15 23.81 55.41 -67.51
N ASN A 16 23.81 54.54 -68.53
CA ASN A 16 24.61 53.29 -68.54
C ASN A 16 26.13 53.55 -68.40
N MET A 17 26.87 52.63 -67.75
CA MET A 17 27.88 51.77 -68.41
C MET A 17 28.61 50.84 -67.42
N ASN A 18 28.88 49.60 -67.85
CA ASN A 18 29.96 48.73 -67.33
C ASN A 18 31.30 49.21 -67.96
N PRO A 19 32.50 48.97 -67.36
CA PRO A 19 32.95 47.62 -66.97
C PRO A 19 33.89 47.47 -65.75
N HIS A 20 34.16 46.20 -65.40
CA HIS A 20 35.40 45.67 -64.78
C HIS A 20 36.00 46.40 -63.55
N GLY A 21 35.85 45.78 -62.37
CA GLY A 21 36.61 46.12 -61.16
C GLY A 21 36.59 44.95 -60.17
N SER A 22 37.76 44.43 -59.80
CA SER A 22 37.93 43.23 -58.97
C SER A 22 37.74 43.50 -57.47
N GLY A 23 37.05 42.58 -56.77
CA GLY A 23 37.34 42.27 -55.37
C GLY A 23 36.26 42.56 -54.33
N GLU A 24 35.34 41.62 -54.11
CA GLU A 24 34.74 41.39 -52.77
C GLU A 24 34.13 39.98 -52.61
N VAL A 25 34.81 38.94 -53.11
CA VAL A 25 34.37 37.53 -53.03
C VAL A 25 34.81 36.89 -51.70
N LEU A 26 34.56 37.57 -50.56
CA LEU A 26 35.01 37.10 -49.24
C LEU A 26 34.10 37.51 -48.06
N SER A 27 32.78 37.30 -48.21
CA SER A 27 31.81 37.57 -47.12
C SER A 27 30.69 36.51 -47.06
N ARG A 28 29.93 36.34 -48.15
CA ARG A 28 28.73 35.47 -48.16
C ARG A 28 28.99 33.98 -47.98
N GLY A 29 30.13 33.46 -48.44
CA GLY A 29 30.44 32.02 -48.31
C GLY A 29 30.67 31.61 -46.86
N PHE A 30 31.47 32.39 -46.12
CA PHE A 30 31.92 32.04 -44.77
C PHE A 30 30.78 32.04 -43.74
N LEU A 31 29.86 33.02 -43.86
CA LEU A 31 28.66 33.11 -43.01
C LEU A 31 27.69 31.93 -43.21
N LEU A 32 27.54 31.44 -44.45
CA LEU A 32 26.70 30.27 -44.73
C LEU A 32 27.33 28.96 -44.23
N SER A 33 28.65 28.80 -44.35
CA SER A 33 29.34 27.64 -43.77
C SER A 33 29.29 27.63 -42.24
N LEU A 34 29.38 28.79 -41.57
CA LEU A 34 29.34 28.86 -40.11
C LEU A 34 27.95 28.45 -39.57
N LEU A 35 26.88 28.88 -40.24
CA LEU A 35 25.51 28.52 -39.88
C LEU A 35 25.25 27.00 -40.08
N ALA A 36 25.74 26.42 -41.18
CA ALA A 36 25.62 25.00 -41.45
C ALA A 36 26.38 24.12 -40.43
N VAL A 37 27.55 24.56 -39.96
CA VAL A 37 28.32 23.85 -38.92
C VAL A 37 27.64 23.94 -37.56
N MET A 38 27.01 25.07 -37.22
CA MET A 38 26.22 25.16 -35.98
C MET A 38 24.99 24.24 -35.98
N SER A 39 24.31 24.07 -37.11
CA SER A 39 23.19 23.11 -37.22
C SER A 39 23.61 21.64 -37.08
N ALA A 40 24.89 21.31 -37.35
CA ALA A 40 25.41 19.94 -37.29
C ALA A 40 25.91 19.50 -35.90
N LEU A 41 25.84 20.37 -34.89
CA LEU A 41 26.32 20.11 -33.52
C LEU A 41 25.19 20.11 -32.47
N SER A 42 23.93 20.30 -32.88
CA SER A 42 22.76 20.35 -31.98
C SER A 42 22.01 19.02 -31.83
N THR A 43 22.48 17.94 -32.46
CA THR A 43 21.97 16.57 -32.25
C THR A 43 22.98 15.68 -31.53
N ALA A 44 23.70 16.25 -30.56
CA ALA A 44 24.10 15.48 -29.41
C ALA A 44 22.83 15.30 -28.55
N ASP A 45 22.11 14.19 -28.77
CA ASP A 45 21.01 13.83 -27.88
C ASP A 45 21.56 13.78 -26.46
N ALA A 46 21.01 14.65 -25.60
CA ALA A 46 21.27 14.57 -24.19
C ALA A 46 20.61 13.29 -23.66
N GLN A 47 21.35 12.19 -23.68
CA GLN A 47 21.17 11.12 -22.71
C GLN A 47 21.47 11.69 -21.33
N THR A 48 20.52 12.48 -20.82
CA THR A 48 20.29 12.63 -19.40
C THR A 48 20.01 11.24 -18.87
N VAL A 49 21.08 10.58 -18.39
CA VAL A 49 20.97 9.49 -17.43
C VAL A 49 20.38 10.13 -16.18
N ALA A 50 19.06 10.26 -16.16
CA ALA A 50 18.27 10.75 -15.05
C ALA A 50 18.33 9.69 -13.96
N ALA A 51 19.41 9.75 -13.19
CA ALA A 51 19.76 8.76 -12.18
C ALA A 51 18.80 8.86 -10.98
N GLY A 52 17.64 8.23 -11.12
CA GLY A 52 16.78 7.75 -10.02
C GLY A 52 16.33 8.81 -9.02
N ASN A 53 15.23 9.50 -9.34
CA ASN A 53 14.14 9.80 -8.40
C ASN A 53 13.01 10.54 -9.15
N SER A 54 12.28 9.80 -9.99
CA SER A 54 10.86 10.12 -10.24
C SER A 54 10.13 10.05 -8.90
N VAL A 55 9.21 11.00 -8.64
CA VAL A 55 8.31 10.87 -7.49
C VAL A 55 7.34 9.72 -7.80
N PRO A 56 7.11 8.76 -6.89
CA PRO A 56 6.17 7.67 -7.16
C PRO A 56 4.75 8.20 -7.37
N LYS A 57 4.03 7.63 -8.34
CA LYS A 57 2.61 7.89 -8.58
C LYS A 57 1.74 7.24 -7.51
N VAL A 58 2.19 6.13 -6.91
CA VAL A 58 1.49 5.46 -5.79
C VAL A 58 2.51 5.05 -4.72
N VAL A 59 2.23 5.43 -3.47
CA VAL A 59 2.89 4.89 -2.28
C VAL A 59 1.96 3.87 -1.63
N VAL A 60 2.40 2.63 -1.49
CA VAL A 60 1.66 1.54 -0.85
C VAL A 60 2.29 1.26 0.52
N ASN A 61 1.56 1.56 1.60
CA ASN A 61 2.03 1.35 2.97
C ASN A 61 1.36 0.11 3.57
N ILE A 62 2.10 -1.00 3.59
CA ILE A 62 1.61 -2.33 3.98
C ILE A 62 1.99 -2.61 5.43
N LEU A 63 1.04 -2.51 6.35
CA LEU A 63 1.19 -2.97 7.72
C LEU A 63 0.82 -4.46 7.81
N ILE A 64 1.63 -5.28 8.48
CA ILE A 64 1.35 -6.71 8.65
C ILE A 64 1.26 -7.03 10.15
N ASP A 65 0.06 -7.36 10.61
CA ASP A 65 -0.18 -7.65 12.02
C ASP A 65 0.44 -8.99 12.45
N GLN A 66 1.09 -9.00 13.62
CA GLN A 66 1.77 -10.15 14.23
C GLN A 66 2.95 -10.72 13.39
N LEU A 67 3.49 -9.96 12.43
CA LEU A 67 4.55 -10.44 11.55
C LEU A 67 5.88 -10.64 12.28
N ARG A 68 6.32 -11.90 12.34
CA ARG A 68 7.59 -12.31 12.94
C ARG A 68 8.62 -12.71 11.88
N ALA A 69 9.79 -12.06 11.94
CA ALA A 69 10.88 -12.33 11.02
C ALA A 69 11.46 -13.76 11.10
N ASP A 70 11.30 -14.48 12.22
CA ASP A 70 11.75 -15.88 12.31
C ASP A 70 10.89 -16.82 11.46
N TYR A 71 9.58 -16.57 11.34
CA TYR A 71 8.73 -17.30 10.41
C TYR A 71 8.99 -16.93 8.94
N ILE A 72 9.27 -15.64 8.63
CA ILE A 72 9.69 -15.23 7.28
C ILE A 72 10.92 -16.04 6.81
N ASN A 73 11.92 -16.17 7.68
CA ASN A 73 13.14 -16.92 7.35
C ASN A 73 12.91 -18.45 7.35
N ALA A 74 12.12 -18.99 8.29
CA ALA A 74 11.86 -20.43 8.37
C ALA A 74 11.04 -20.97 7.19
N TYR A 75 10.09 -20.18 6.67
CA TYR A 75 9.21 -20.56 5.56
C TYR A 75 9.69 -20.06 4.19
N MET A 76 10.83 -19.35 4.11
CA MET A 76 11.46 -18.89 2.87
C MET A 76 11.56 -19.94 1.73
N PRO A 77 11.80 -21.25 1.99
CA PRO A 77 11.80 -22.29 0.95
C PRO A 77 10.42 -22.60 0.34
N LEU A 78 9.33 -22.10 0.92
CA LEU A 78 7.94 -22.29 0.49
C LEU A 78 7.40 -21.11 -0.32
N TYR A 79 8.08 -19.96 -0.28
CA TYR A 79 7.65 -18.70 -0.90
C TYR A 79 7.91 -18.63 -2.41
N GLY A 80 7.08 -17.87 -3.11
CA GLY A 80 7.27 -17.50 -4.51
C GLY A 80 8.37 -16.46 -4.69
N GLU A 81 8.73 -16.18 -5.95
CA GLU A 81 9.78 -15.21 -6.28
C GLU A 81 9.29 -13.75 -6.33
N GLY A 82 7.99 -13.51 -6.15
CA GLY A 82 7.34 -12.20 -6.24
C GLY A 82 7.01 -11.52 -4.91
N GLY A 83 6.90 -12.27 -3.81
CA GLY A 83 6.56 -11.76 -2.47
C GLY A 83 7.78 -11.36 -1.64
N PHE A 84 7.95 -11.94 -0.45
CA PHE A 84 9.05 -11.62 0.46
C PHE A 84 10.42 -11.74 -0.21
N LYS A 85 10.68 -12.80 -0.99
CA LYS A 85 11.95 -12.97 -1.72
C LYS A 85 12.28 -11.79 -2.64
N ARG A 86 11.25 -11.17 -3.24
CA ARG A 86 11.41 -9.97 -4.07
C ARG A 86 11.82 -8.78 -3.22
N LEU A 87 11.11 -8.53 -2.11
CA LEU A 87 11.39 -7.45 -1.17
C LEU A 87 12.82 -7.56 -0.60
N PHE A 88 13.29 -8.76 -0.23
CA PHE A 88 14.68 -8.97 0.22
C PHE A 88 15.74 -8.80 -0.90
N ARG A 89 15.37 -9.00 -2.16
CA ARG A 89 16.29 -8.94 -3.32
C ARG A 89 16.37 -7.54 -3.95
N GLN A 90 15.33 -6.73 -3.81
CA GLN A 90 15.16 -5.45 -4.53
C GLN A 90 14.88 -4.25 -3.62
N GLY A 91 14.25 -4.43 -2.46
CA GLY A 91 13.91 -3.36 -1.50
C GLY A 91 14.99 -3.13 -0.43
N ARG A 92 14.75 -2.19 0.49
CA ARG A 92 15.71 -1.83 1.55
C ARG A 92 15.26 -2.38 2.91
N VAL A 93 16.00 -3.36 3.41
CA VAL A 93 15.65 -4.09 4.63
C VAL A 93 16.24 -3.43 5.88
N TYR A 94 15.38 -3.04 6.83
CA TYR A 94 15.77 -2.47 8.11
C TYR A 94 15.63 -3.52 9.22
N THR A 95 16.76 -4.16 9.56
CA THR A 95 16.83 -5.32 10.46
C THR A 95 16.72 -4.99 11.95
N ARG A 96 16.53 -3.72 12.30
CA ARG A 96 16.45 -3.18 13.66
C ARG A 96 15.47 -2.01 13.74
N ALA A 97 14.23 -2.24 13.33
CA ALA A 97 13.11 -1.34 13.57
C ALA A 97 12.42 -1.75 14.87
N GLU A 98 12.12 -0.79 15.74
CA GLU A 98 11.46 -1.03 17.03
C GLU A 98 10.44 0.07 17.35
N TYR A 99 9.29 -0.33 17.88
CA TYR A 99 8.31 0.61 18.44
C TYR A 99 8.78 1.01 19.85
N PRO A 100 8.85 2.31 20.19
CA PRO A 100 9.24 2.79 21.52
C PRO A 100 8.10 2.65 22.55
N LEU A 101 7.38 1.52 22.53
CA LEU A 101 6.12 1.30 23.23
C LEU A 101 6.24 0.08 24.16
N GLU A 102 5.67 0.15 25.38
CA GLU A 102 5.71 -0.99 26.33
C GLU A 102 4.78 -2.14 25.91
N GLN A 103 3.62 -1.80 25.35
CA GLN A 103 2.68 -2.72 24.72
C GLN A 103 2.32 -2.16 23.34
N THR A 104 2.42 -3.01 22.31
CA THR A 104 2.17 -2.64 20.92
C THR A 104 1.07 -3.55 20.40
N ASP A 105 -0.09 -2.96 20.10
CA ASP A 105 -1.19 -3.67 19.45
C ASP A 105 -1.49 -3.04 18.09
N LEU A 106 -2.44 -3.61 17.34
CA LEU A 106 -2.75 -3.17 15.99
C LEU A 106 -3.14 -1.68 15.90
N ALA A 107 -3.84 -1.14 16.92
CA ALA A 107 -4.28 0.26 16.90
C ALA A 107 -3.11 1.21 17.19
N SER A 108 -2.33 0.94 18.25
CA SER A 108 -1.19 1.80 18.59
C SER A 108 -0.07 1.71 17.54
N ALA A 109 0.18 0.53 16.98
CA ALA A 109 1.14 0.35 15.89
C ALA A 109 0.73 1.08 14.59
N ALA A 110 -0.55 0.98 14.19
CA ALA A 110 -1.07 1.65 13.00
C ALA A 110 -0.98 3.18 13.13
N ALA A 111 -1.43 3.73 14.26
CA ALA A 111 -1.38 5.16 14.53
C ALA A 111 0.06 5.69 14.66
N THR A 112 0.98 4.95 15.30
CA THR A 112 2.40 5.31 15.35
C THR A 112 3.04 5.32 13.95
N LEU A 113 2.71 4.32 13.10
CA LEU A 113 3.26 4.21 11.75
C LEU A 113 2.72 5.29 10.81
N SER A 114 1.43 5.65 10.90
CA SER A 114 0.81 6.64 10.01
C SER A 114 1.08 8.08 10.44
N ALA A 115 1.18 8.37 11.74
CA ALA A 115 1.48 9.70 12.27
C ALA A 115 2.98 9.99 12.43
N GLY A 116 3.85 8.97 12.39
CA GLY A 116 5.30 9.13 12.56
C GLY A 116 5.74 9.58 13.96
N THR A 117 4.86 9.48 14.97
CA THR A 117 5.14 9.80 16.38
C THR A 117 4.54 8.74 17.32
N VAL A 118 4.58 8.96 18.63
CA VAL A 118 4.19 8.02 19.69
C VAL A 118 2.81 8.32 20.30
N PRO A 119 2.16 7.37 21.01
CA PRO A 119 0.84 7.57 21.63
C PRO A 119 0.73 8.70 22.66
N TYR A 120 1.86 9.23 23.15
CA TYR A 120 1.87 10.45 23.96
C TYR A 120 1.39 11.67 23.16
N ASP A 121 1.77 11.77 21.89
CA ASP A 121 1.38 12.85 20.99
C ASP A 121 0.13 12.50 20.18
N HIS A 122 0.04 11.28 19.62
CA HIS A 122 -1.09 10.89 18.76
C HIS A 122 -2.30 10.30 19.51
N GLY A 123 -2.24 10.11 20.84
CA GLY A 123 -3.36 9.76 21.72
C GLY A 123 -3.80 8.28 21.73
N VAL A 124 -3.58 7.54 20.64
CA VAL A 124 -4.01 6.14 20.48
C VAL A 124 -3.12 5.18 21.27
N VAL A 125 -3.45 4.94 22.54
CA VAL A 125 -2.69 4.07 23.46
C VAL A 125 -2.93 2.57 23.29
N GLY A 126 -3.91 2.16 22.49
CA GLY A 126 -4.26 0.77 22.19
C GLY A 126 -5.70 0.62 21.68
N ARG A 127 -6.13 -0.61 21.35
CA ARG A 127 -7.44 -0.91 20.75
C ARG A 127 -8.65 -0.57 21.63
N MET A 128 -8.47 -0.60 22.95
CA MET A 128 -9.47 -0.17 23.94
C MET A 128 -8.79 0.58 25.09
N TRP A 129 -9.50 1.53 25.68
CA TRP A 129 -9.11 2.17 26.94
C TRP A 129 -10.32 2.46 27.83
N LEU A 130 -10.07 2.79 29.09
CA LEU A 130 -11.10 3.21 30.03
C LEU A 130 -11.43 4.69 29.80
N ASP A 131 -12.62 5.00 29.28
CA ASP A 131 -13.11 6.38 29.29
C ASP A 131 -13.33 6.85 30.74
N ARG A 132 -12.77 8.01 31.08
CA ARG A 132 -12.74 8.51 32.47
C ARG A 132 -14.07 9.11 32.95
N ASN A 133 -14.98 9.41 32.03
CA ASN A 133 -16.26 10.05 32.32
C ASN A 133 -17.36 9.03 32.64
N THR A 134 -17.33 7.90 31.93
CA THR A 134 -18.28 6.79 32.02
C THR A 134 -17.75 5.61 32.83
N LEU A 135 -16.43 5.54 33.03
CA LEU A 135 -15.71 4.41 33.65
C LEU A 135 -15.98 3.07 32.95
N ARG A 136 -16.06 3.10 31.62
CA ARG A 136 -16.25 1.92 30.75
C ARG A 136 -15.10 1.76 29.76
N PRO A 137 -14.75 0.52 29.37
CA PRO A 137 -13.96 0.30 28.17
C PRO A 137 -14.70 0.87 26.95
N VAL A 138 -13.99 1.58 26.09
CA VAL A 138 -14.44 2.03 24.77
C VAL A 138 -13.44 1.56 23.71
N PHE A 139 -13.90 1.20 22.52
CA PHE A 139 -12.99 0.92 21.41
C PHE A 139 -12.42 2.21 20.87
N CYS A 140 -11.16 2.15 20.45
CA CYS A 140 -10.35 3.30 20.10
C CYS A 140 -10.91 4.18 18.97
N VAL A 141 -11.73 3.62 18.08
CA VAL A 141 -12.31 4.28 16.90
C VAL A 141 -13.85 4.39 16.94
N ASP A 142 -14.52 3.98 18.03
CA ASP A 142 -16.00 4.09 18.12
C ASP A 142 -16.44 5.57 18.15
N ASP A 143 -17.32 5.98 17.23
CA ASP A 143 -17.89 7.33 17.24
C ASP A 143 -19.37 7.33 16.84
N ALA A 144 -20.23 7.44 17.85
CA ALA A 144 -21.69 7.45 17.71
C ALA A 144 -22.26 8.70 17.01
N LYS A 145 -21.43 9.67 16.60
CA LYS A 145 -21.83 10.76 15.71
C LYS A 145 -22.04 10.29 14.27
N TYR A 146 -21.42 9.17 13.89
CA TYR A 146 -21.43 8.62 12.55
C TYR A 146 -22.19 7.29 12.51
N LEU A 147 -22.56 6.85 11.32
CA LEU A 147 -23.16 5.54 11.07
C LEU A 147 -22.16 4.64 10.33
N GLY A 148 -22.31 3.33 10.47
CA GLY A 148 -21.62 2.39 9.59
C GLY A 148 -22.21 2.41 8.18
N THR A 149 -21.39 2.06 7.18
CA THR A 149 -21.81 1.86 5.78
C THR A 149 -21.32 0.50 5.29
N GLY A 150 -21.94 -0.06 4.24
CA GLY A 150 -21.57 -1.36 3.67
C GLY A 150 -22.00 -2.61 4.44
N GLY A 151 -22.35 -2.46 5.72
CA GLY A 151 -22.72 -3.56 6.62
C GLY A 151 -22.32 -3.29 8.07
N ALA A 152 -21.39 -2.36 8.32
CA ALA A 152 -20.91 -2.03 9.66
C ALA A 152 -22.05 -1.70 10.64
N MET A 153 -22.12 -2.45 11.74
CA MET A 153 -23.16 -2.30 12.75
C MET A 153 -22.96 -1.10 13.70
N SER A 154 -21.82 -0.42 13.62
CA SER A 154 -21.48 0.78 14.41
C SER A 154 -20.73 1.82 13.59
N GLY A 155 -20.90 3.10 13.92
CA GLY A 155 -20.12 4.21 13.37
C GLY A 155 -18.71 4.29 13.96
N ALA A 156 -17.77 4.77 13.16
CA ALA A 156 -16.37 4.87 13.57
C ALA A 156 -15.66 6.05 12.90
N SER A 157 -14.70 6.65 13.60
CA SER A 157 -13.93 7.80 13.12
C SER A 157 -12.50 7.80 13.69
N PRO A 158 -11.57 8.54 13.07
CA PRO A 158 -10.23 8.78 13.61
C PRO A 158 -10.22 9.85 14.73
N ALA A 159 -11.37 10.23 15.32
CA ALA A 159 -11.47 11.37 16.25
C ALA A 159 -10.69 11.23 17.58
N SER A 160 -10.05 10.09 17.82
CA SER A 160 -9.10 9.84 18.91
C SER A 160 -7.62 10.07 18.52
N LEU A 161 -7.33 10.20 17.23
CA LEU A 161 -6.02 10.52 16.69
C LEU A 161 -5.79 12.03 16.79
N MET A 162 -4.83 12.47 17.60
CA MET A 162 -4.68 13.89 17.95
C MET A 162 -3.81 14.71 16.99
N VAL A 163 -3.29 14.09 15.92
CA VAL A 163 -2.32 14.65 14.96
C VAL A 163 -2.62 14.17 13.53
N SER A 164 -2.12 14.89 12.53
CA SER A 164 -2.19 14.46 11.12
C SER A 164 -1.33 13.22 10.85
N THR A 165 -1.76 12.41 9.88
CA THR A 165 -0.96 11.32 9.30
C THR A 165 -0.17 11.78 8.08
N LEU A 166 0.76 10.93 7.60
CA LEU A 166 1.40 11.06 6.29
C LEU A 166 0.38 11.23 5.14
N SER A 167 -0.76 10.55 5.21
CA SER A 167 -1.84 10.67 4.23
C SER A 167 -2.63 11.98 4.35
N ASP A 168 -2.80 12.51 5.57
CA ASP A 168 -3.39 13.84 5.79
C ASP A 168 -2.47 14.93 5.23
N GLU A 169 -1.16 14.86 5.49
CA GLU A 169 -0.18 15.81 4.93
C GLU A 169 -0.04 15.69 3.40
N LEU A 170 -0.23 14.49 2.83
CA LEU A 170 -0.31 14.29 1.38
C LEU A 170 -1.57 14.96 0.79
N LYS A 171 -2.74 14.82 1.45
CA LYS A 171 -3.96 15.54 1.06
C LYS A 171 -3.77 17.06 1.19
N ILE A 172 -3.17 17.55 2.26
CA ILE A 172 -2.90 19.00 2.46
C ILE A 172 -1.98 19.53 1.36
N SER A 173 -0.83 18.89 1.13
CA SER A 173 0.18 19.34 0.16
C SER A 173 -0.24 19.25 -1.30
N THR A 174 -1.25 18.43 -1.64
CA THR A 174 -1.82 18.31 -2.99
C THR A 174 -3.10 19.13 -3.21
N GLU A 175 -3.53 19.93 -2.23
CA GLU A 175 -4.81 20.66 -2.21
C GLU A 175 -6.03 19.71 -2.30
N GLY A 176 -5.94 18.54 -1.68
CA GLY A 176 -6.98 17.50 -1.62
C GLY A 176 -7.01 16.54 -2.80
N LYS A 177 -6.15 16.73 -3.80
CA LYS A 177 -6.21 16.03 -5.11
C LYS A 177 -5.70 14.59 -5.09
N ALA A 178 -4.67 14.28 -4.29
CA ALA A 178 -4.18 12.91 -4.15
C ALA A 178 -5.30 11.98 -3.64
N LEU A 179 -5.42 10.79 -4.20
CA LEU A 179 -6.33 9.76 -3.73
C LEU A 179 -5.70 8.98 -2.57
N VAL A 180 -6.46 8.84 -1.49
CA VAL A 180 -6.06 8.19 -0.24
C VAL A 180 -7.09 7.13 0.12
N TYR A 181 -6.72 5.85 -0.04
CA TYR A 181 -7.53 4.72 0.40
C TYR A 181 -6.80 3.88 1.44
N SER A 182 -7.57 3.24 2.33
CA SER A 182 -7.04 2.33 3.33
C SER A 182 -7.88 1.07 3.41
N ILE A 183 -7.26 -0.10 3.26
CA ILE A 183 -7.93 -1.41 3.17
C ILE A 183 -7.34 -2.36 4.21
N ALA A 184 -8.16 -2.86 5.13
CA ALA A 184 -7.71 -3.74 6.22
C ALA A 184 -8.71 -4.86 6.56
N PRO A 185 -8.28 -5.93 7.26
CA PRO A 185 -9.21 -6.85 7.92
C PRO A 185 -9.98 -6.15 9.03
N PHE A 186 -9.30 -5.31 9.82
CA PHE A 186 -9.81 -4.73 11.06
C PHE A 186 -10.04 -3.21 10.96
N ARG A 187 -11.13 -2.74 11.56
CA ARG A 187 -11.65 -1.36 11.49
C ARG A 187 -10.64 -0.32 11.99
N GLU A 188 -9.98 -0.59 13.11
CA GLU A 188 -8.97 0.30 13.69
C GLU A 188 -7.77 0.52 12.75
N ALA A 189 -7.34 -0.52 12.04
CA ALA A 189 -6.21 -0.44 11.14
C ALA A 189 -6.55 0.33 9.86
N ALA A 190 -7.74 0.09 9.28
CA ALA A 190 -8.24 0.88 8.15
C ALA A 190 -8.28 2.38 8.50
N ILE A 191 -8.84 2.72 9.67
CA ILE A 191 -9.01 4.11 10.11
C ILE A 191 -7.66 4.78 10.40
N TYR A 192 -6.79 4.20 11.23
CA TYR A 192 -5.54 4.89 11.57
C TYR A 192 -4.50 4.90 10.45
N MET A 193 -4.47 3.89 9.57
CA MET A 193 -3.58 3.93 8.40
C MET A 193 -4.11 4.87 7.30
N GLY A 194 -5.41 5.16 7.27
CA GLY A 194 -6.05 6.10 6.35
C GLY A 194 -5.92 7.56 6.78
N GLY A 195 -6.04 7.86 8.08
CA GLY A 195 -6.02 9.22 8.62
C GLY A 195 -7.39 9.91 8.58
N HIS A 196 -7.38 11.24 8.74
CA HIS A 196 -8.59 12.07 8.76
C HIS A 196 -9.13 12.36 7.35
N ALA A 197 -8.26 12.48 6.36
CA ALA A 197 -8.59 13.01 5.04
C ALA A 197 -8.72 11.94 3.94
N ALA A 198 -8.85 10.66 4.29
CA ALA A 198 -8.99 9.57 3.32
C ALA A 198 -10.28 9.65 2.50
N ASP A 199 -10.21 9.27 1.22
CA ASP A 199 -11.39 9.09 0.33
C ASP A 199 -12.14 7.77 0.62
N GLY A 200 -11.55 6.91 1.45
CA GLY A 200 -12.22 5.73 2.00
C GLY A 200 -11.31 4.87 2.87
N ALA A 201 -11.65 4.73 4.15
CA ALA A 201 -11.15 3.65 5.00
C ALA A 201 -12.15 2.49 4.98
N VAL A 202 -11.73 1.31 4.53
CA VAL A 202 -12.59 0.15 4.28
C VAL A 202 -12.06 -1.07 5.03
N TRP A 203 -12.94 -1.75 5.77
CA TRP A 203 -12.64 -2.97 6.52
C TRP A 203 -13.68 -4.07 6.27
N ILE A 204 -13.47 -5.26 6.81
CA ILE A 204 -14.48 -6.33 6.80
C ILE A 204 -15.17 -6.35 8.16
N ASP A 205 -16.50 -6.26 8.20
CA ASP A 205 -17.25 -6.33 9.45
C ASP A 205 -17.15 -7.74 10.09
N PRO A 206 -16.79 -7.87 11.38
CA PRO A 206 -16.54 -9.15 12.02
C PRO A 206 -17.80 -9.94 12.40
N GLU A 207 -18.99 -9.33 12.33
CA GLU A 207 -20.27 -9.95 12.69
C GLU A 207 -21.01 -10.49 11.45
N ASN A 208 -20.93 -9.78 10.32
CA ASN A 208 -21.63 -10.15 9.08
C ASN A 208 -20.73 -10.45 7.87
N GLY A 209 -19.43 -10.13 7.94
CA GLY A 209 -18.46 -10.44 6.87
C GLY A 209 -18.57 -9.54 5.63
N GLN A 210 -19.26 -8.40 5.72
CA GLN A 210 -19.37 -7.44 4.62
C GLN A 210 -18.28 -6.38 4.67
N TRP A 211 -17.73 -6.03 3.51
CA TRP A 211 -16.88 -4.87 3.32
C TRP A 211 -17.63 -3.60 3.68
N SER A 212 -17.06 -2.82 4.58
CA SER A 212 -17.74 -1.78 5.34
C SER A 212 -16.86 -0.55 5.54
N SER A 213 -17.50 0.59 5.78
CA SER A 213 -16.85 1.85 6.13
C SER A 213 -17.74 2.61 7.13
N SER A 214 -17.53 3.92 7.30
CA SER A 214 -18.41 4.77 8.10
C SER A 214 -18.64 6.12 7.42
N THR A 215 -19.79 6.74 7.69
CA THR A 215 -20.21 8.04 7.14
C THR A 215 -19.25 9.19 7.44
N TYR A 216 -18.24 9.01 8.30
CA TYR A 216 -17.09 9.92 8.42
C TYR A 216 -16.37 10.10 7.06
N TYR A 217 -16.15 9.00 6.33
CA TYR A 217 -15.54 8.96 5.00
C TYR A 217 -16.60 8.99 3.86
N GLY A 218 -17.87 9.28 4.18
CA GLY A 218 -18.97 9.26 3.22
C GLY A 218 -19.59 7.86 3.00
N THR A 219 -19.96 7.55 1.76
CA THR A 219 -20.55 6.26 1.37
C THR A 219 -19.47 5.18 1.22
N LEU A 220 -19.86 3.90 1.24
CA LEU A 220 -18.91 2.84 0.87
C LEU A 220 -18.44 3.05 -0.58
N PRO A 221 -17.14 2.92 -0.91
CA PRO A 221 -16.68 2.98 -2.29
C PRO A 221 -17.34 1.90 -3.17
N GLN A 222 -17.72 2.25 -4.40
CA GLN A 222 -18.46 1.37 -5.30
C GLN A 222 -17.76 0.03 -5.57
N TRP A 223 -16.41 0.01 -5.59
CA TRP A 223 -15.64 -1.23 -5.75
C TRP A 223 -15.89 -2.21 -4.60
N ALA A 224 -16.05 -1.72 -3.37
CA ALA A 224 -16.35 -2.55 -2.20
C ALA A 224 -17.84 -2.97 -2.16
N GLU A 225 -18.76 -2.14 -2.66
CA GLU A 225 -20.17 -2.53 -2.86
C GLU A 225 -20.29 -3.69 -3.88
N LEU A 226 -19.57 -3.60 -5.00
CA LEU A 226 -19.50 -4.67 -6.00
C LEU A 226 -18.83 -5.93 -5.44
N ARG A 227 -17.78 -5.78 -4.62
CA ARG A 227 -17.13 -6.92 -3.93
C ARG A 227 -18.09 -7.63 -2.97
N ASN A 228 -18.89 -6.89 -2.20
CA ASN A 228 -19.97 -7.46 -1.38
C ASN A 228 -21.03 -8.23 -2.18
N LEU A 229 -21.35 -7.77 -3.39
CA LEU A 229 -22.38 -8.37 -4.25
C LEU A 229 -21.89 -9.63 -5.00
N HIS A 230 -20.62 -9.65 -5.43
CA HIS A 230 -20.09 -10.69 -6.32
C HIS A 230 -19.09 -11.65 -5.65
N HIS A 231 -18.41 -11.20 -4.59
CA HIS A 231 -17.37 -11.95 -3.88
C HIS A 231 -17.57 -11.90 -2.35
N PRO A 232 -18.74 -12.35 -1.84
CA PRO A 232 -19.01 -12.36 -0.40
C PRO A 232 -18.05 -13.30 0.34
N ILE A 233 -17.52 -12.85 1.48
CA ILE A 233 -16.57 -13.62 2.31
C ILE A 233 -17.13 -15.02 2.68
N ALA A 234 -18.45 -15.15 2.80
CA ALA A 234 -19.14 -16.42 3.04
C ALA A 234 -18.91 -17.50 1.96
N ASP A 235 -18.50 -17.13 0.73
CA ASP A 235 -18.11 -18.07 -0.32
C ASP A 235 -16.61 -18.39 -0.29
N ALA A 236 -15.75 -17.41 0.03
CA ALA A 236 -14.33 -17.66 0.31
C ALA A 236 -14.16 -18.67 1.46
N MET A 237 -14.96 -18.55 2.51
CA MET A 237 -14.99 -19.50 3.64
C MET A 237 -15.33 -20.95 3.23
N LYS A 238 -16.05 -21.17 2.12
CA LYS A 238 -16.39 -22.51 1.59
C LYS A 238 -15.24 -23.13 0.80
N SER A 239 -14.42 -22.33 0.12
CA SER A 239 -13.24 -22.83 -0.63
C SER A 239 -12.05 -23.17 0.28
N GLY A 240 -12.10 -22.75 1.55
CA GLY A 240 -11.02 -22.92 2.54
C GLY A 240 -10.68 -24.34 2.97
N GLU A 241 -11.41 -25.38 2.53
CA GLU A 241 -11.16 -26.76 2.96
C GLU A 241 -9.85 -27.38 2.45
N THR A 242 -9.21 -26.81 1.41
CA THR A 242 -7.99 -27.41 0.83
C THR A 242 -6.99 -26.37 0.32
N VAL A 243 -6.06 -25.97 1.19
CA VAL A 243 -4.68 -25.70 0.72
C VAL A 243 -3.94 -27.02 0.74
N SER A 244 -3.77 -27.60 -0.45
CA SER A 244 -2.76 -28.65 -0.62
C SER A 244 -1.39 -27.99 -0.51
N ALA A 245 -0.59 -28.39 0.49
CA ALA A 245 0.82 -28.04 0.57
C ALA A 245 1.62 -28.69 -0.60
N SER A 246 1.47 -28.13 -1.80
CA SER A 246 2.15 -28.51 -3.04
C SER A 246 3.60 -28.02 -3.10
N ALA A 247 3.98 -27.08 -2.22
CA ALA A 247 5.36 -26.81 -1.87
C ALA A 247 6.04 -28.14 -1.46
N SER A 248 6.95 -28.61 -2.31
CA SER A 248 7.30 -30.03 -2.43
C SER A 248 7.65 -30.72 -1.10
N ALA A 249 7.52 -32.06 -1.08
CA ALA A 249 7.90 -32.89 0.07
C ALA A 249 9.34 -32.63 0.57
N ALA A 250 10.24 -32.13 -0.28
CA ALA A 250 11.59 -31.71 0.11
C ALA A 250 11.61 -30.39 0.92
N ALA A 251 10.77 -29.41 0.58
CA ALA A 251 10.65 -28.15 1.30
C ALA A 251 9.86 -28.33 2.61
N ALA A 252 8.77 -29.10 2.61
CA ALA A 252 8.09 -29.51 3.84
C ALA A 252 9.02 -30.27 4.82
N ALA A 253 10.03 -30.98 4.30
CA ALA A 253 11.00 -31.71 5.10
C ALA A 253 12.08 -30.83 5.77
N SER A 254 12.35 -29.59 5.36
CA SER A 254 13.30 -28.73 6.09
C SER A 254 12.68 -28.11 7.34
N VAL A 255 11.35 -27.90 7.35
CA VAL A 255 10.65 -27.03 8.30
C VAL A 255 10.37 -27.69 9.66
N SER A 256 10.03 -28.99 9.74
CA SER A 256 9.89 -29.66 11.05
C SER A 256 10.10 -31.19 11.02
N PRO A 257 10.52 -31.81 12.15
CA PRO A 257 10.63 -33.27 12.26
C PRO A 257 9.30 -34.02 12.10
N HIS A 258 8.17 -33.38 12.43
CA HIS A 258 6.84 -33.96 12.21
C HIS A 258 6.48 -33.96 10.71
N MET A 259 6.75 -32.87 10.00
CA MET A 259 6.48 -32.78 8.56
C MET A 259 7.38 -33.70 7.75
N LYS A 260 8.66 -33.88 8.12
CA LYS A 260 9.55 -34.92 7.55
C LYS A 260 8.87 -36.30 7.49
N LYS A 261 8.16 -36.71 8.54
CA LYS A 261 7.55 -38.06 8.66
C LYS A 261 6.31 -38.30 7.80
N ALA A 262 5.59 -37.26 7.38
CA ALA A 262 4.39 -37.39 6.54
C ALA A 262 4.60 -36.88 5.10
N ALA A 263 5.54 -35.95 4.87
CA ALA A 263 6.10 -35.70 3.54
C ALA A 263 6.71 -36.99 2.94
N ALA A 264 7.45 -37.75 3.75
CA ALA A 264 7.99 -39.07 3.38
C ALA A 264 6.92 -40.18 3.18
N LYS A 265 5.63 -39.88 3.41
CA LYS A 265 4.49 -40.76 3.14
C LYS A 265 3.63 -40.30 1.94
N GLY A 266 4.05 -39.25 1.22
CA GLY A 266 3.26 -38.65 0.14
C GLY A 266 1.94 -38.02 0.64
N THR A 267 1.82 -37.71 1.93
CA THR A 267 0.60 -37.15 2.51
C THR A 267 0.53 -35.65 2.22
N THR A 268 -0.50 -35.21 1.50
CA THR A 268 -0.85 -33.79 1.37
C THR A 268 -1.36 -33.28 2.71
N PHE A 269 -0.66 -32.29 3.30
CA PHE A 269 -1.14 -31.60 4.49
C PHE A 269 -2.20 -30.58 4.08
N GLY A 270 -3.47 -31.00 4.07
CA GLY A 270 -4.60 -30.09 3.94
C GLY A 270 -4.84 -29.34 5.24
N VAL A 271 -4.70 -28.01 5.22
CA VAL A 271 -5.10 -27.16 6.34
C VAL A 271 -6.60 -26.90 6.25
N ASN A 272 -7.37 -27.38 7.23
CA ASN A 272 -8.83 -27.27 7.26
C ASN A 272 -9.25 -26.21 8.30
N HIS A 273 -9.48 -24.99 7.83
CA HIS A 273 -10.07 -23.91 8.63
C HIS A 273 -11.57 -24.16 8.80
N LYS A 274 -12.10 -24.06 10.04
CA LYS A 274 -13.51 -24.37 10.34
C LYS A 274 -14.26 -23.14 10.83
N PHE A 275 -14.71 -22.30 9.92
CA PHE A 275 -15.49 -21.11 10.26
C PHE A 275 -16.93 -21.49 10.66
N LYS A 276 -17.24 -21.49 11.96
CA LYS A 276 -18.55 -21.93 12.49
C LYS A 276 -19.06 -21.04 13.63
N GLY A 277 -20.35 -21.13 13.91
CA GLY A 277 -21.01 -20.32 14.94
C GLY A 277 -21.13 -18.85 14.55
N GLU A 278 -21.40 -18.01 15.55
CA GLU A 278 -21.61 -16.56 15.40
C GLU A 278 -20.30 -15.83 15.07
N HIS A 279 -19.18 -16.24 15.67
CA HIS A 279 -17.84 -15.67 15.45
C HIS A 279 -17.14 -16.14 14.16
N ARG A 280 -17.86 -16.80 13.24
CA ARG A 280 -17.26 -17.38 12.03
C ARG A 280 -16.48 -16.38 11.17
N PHE A 281 -16.89 -15.10 11.18
CA PHE A 281 -16.26 -14.05 10.37
C PHE A 281 -15.06 -13.41 11.09
N SER A 282 -15.13 -13.09 12.39
CA SER A 282 -13.93 -12.70 13.15
C SER A 282 -12.84 -13.78 13.10
N THR A 283 -13.22 -15.06 13.25
CA THR A 283 -12.32 -16.21 13.05
C THR A 283 -11.73 -16.26 11.63
N PHE A 284 -12.43 -15.76 10.60
CA PHE A 284 -11.90 -15.63 9.23
C PHE A 284 -10.86 -14.52 9.11
N LEU A 285 -11.06 -13.36 9.75
CA LEU A 285 -10.09 -12.26 9.78
C LEU A 285 -8.77 -12.64 10.47
N GLU A 286 -8.83 -13.58 11.42
CA GLU A 286 -7.65 -14.16 12.07
C GLU A 286 -7.06 -15.38 11.33
N SER A 287 -7.46 -15.61 10.07
CA SER A 287 -6.94 -16.69 9.24
C SER A 287 -6.07 -16.19 8.09
N GLY A 288 -5.13 -17.02 7.62
CA GLY A 288 -4.34 -16.72 6.42
C GLY A 288 -5.15 -16.43 5.16
N MET A 289 -6.43 -16.83 5.12
CA MET A 289 -7.32 -16.59 3.98
C MET A 289 -7.63 -15.11 3.78
N VAL A 290 -7.68 -14.30 4.84
CA VAL A 290 -8.01 -12.87 4.73
C VAL A 290 -7.03 -12.12 3.86
N ASN A 291 -5.75 -12.49 3.86
CA ASN A 291 -4.71 -11.87 3.03
C ASN A 291 -5.04 -11.96 1.53
N GLY A 292 -5.69 -13.06 1.12
CA GLY A 292 -6.13 -13.23 -0.27
C GLY A 292 -7.30 -12.32 -0.66
N GLU A 293 -8.17 -12.00 0.31
CA GLU A 293 -9.30 -11.07 0.16
C GLU A 293 -8.84 -9.62 0.16
N ILE A 294 -7.90 -9.25 1.04
CA ILE A 294 -7.29 -7.91 1.03
C ILE A 294 -6.56 -7.66 -0.30
N ALA A 295 -5.77 -8.63 -0.77
CA ALA A 295 -5.04 -8.49 -2.03
C ALA A 295 -5.95 -8.36 -3.27
N ALA A 296 -7.15 -8.94 -3.22
CA ALA A 296 -8.15 -8.78 -4.28
C ALA A 296 -8.97 -7.49 -4.14
N ALA A 297 -9.24 -7.02 -2.92
CA ALA A 297 -9.83 -5.70 -2.67
C ALA A 297 -8.89 -4.55 -3.09
N VAL A 298 -7.57 -4.74 -3.01
CA VAL A 298 -6.57 -3.82 -3.58
C VAL A 298 -6.69 -3.74 -5.10
N ASP A 299 -6.85 -4.86 -5.80
CA ASP A 299 -7.08 -4.87 -7.26
C ASP A 299 -8.43 -4.21 -7.62
N ASP A 300 -9.51 -4.54 -6.91
CA ASP A 300 -10.82 -3.87 -7.07
C ASP A 300 -10.72 -2.35 -6.87
N CYS A 301 -9.93 -1.89 -5.89
CA CYS A 301 -9.70 -0.47 -5.62
C CYS A 301 -8.89 0.22 -6.73
N LEU A 302 -7.81 -0.40 -7.23
CA LEU A 302 -6.98 0.14 -8.31
C LEU A 302 -7.71 0.20 -9.66
N ASN A 303 -8.65 -0.71 -9.89
CA ASN A 303 -9.49 -0.74 -11.10
C ASN A 303 -10.76 0.12 -10.97
N GLY A 304 -11.31 0.27 -9.76
CA GLY A 304 -12.48 1.09 -9.45
C GLY A 304 -12.18 2.55 -9.10
N THR A 305 -10.94 3.00 -9.22
CA THR A 305 -10.50 4.38 -8.97
C THR A 305 -9.47 4.83 -10.01
N GLU A 306 -9.30 6.15 -10.16
CA GLU A 306 -8.26 6.72 -11.03
C GLU A 306 -6.86 6.77 -10.35
N MET A 307 -6.63 6.01 -9.28
CA MET A 307 -5.37 6.02 -8.52
C MET A 307 -4.13 5.83 -9.41
N GLY A 308 -3.15 6.74 -9.32
CA GLY A 308 -1.89 6.70 -10.07
C GLY A 308 -2.03 6.90 -11.58
N ARG A 309 -3.10 7.55 -12.06
CA ARG A 309 -3.29 7.88 -13.49
C ARG A 309 -2.51 9.11 -13.95
N ASP A 310 -2.40 10.12 -13.10
CA ASP A 310 -1.73 11.38 -13.41
C ASP A 310 -0.36 11.47 -12.73
N GLU A 311 0.16 12.69 -12.53
CA GLU A 311 1.48 12.94 -11.91
C GLU A 311 1.39 13.31 -10.41
N ILE A 312 0.22 13.18 -9.79
CA ILE A 312 0.03 13.37 -8.35
C ILE A 312 0.34 12.03 -7.65
N THR A 313 1.07 12.11 -6.53
CA THR A 313 1.31 10.92 -5.69
C THR A 313 0.06 10.59 -4.91
N ASP A 314 -0.47 9.40 -5.14
CA ASP A 314 -1.55 8.80 -4.38
C ASP A 314 -1.01 7.86 -3.28
N TYR A 315 -1.85 7.52 -2.31
CA TYR A 315 -1.49 6.68 -1.18
C TYR A 315 -2.51 5.57 -0.93
N LEU A 316 -2.00 4.34 -0.84
CA LEU A 316 -2.78 3.14 -0.53
C LEU A 316 -2.25 2.50 0.74
N ALA A 317 -2.96 2.70 1.85
CA ALA A 317 -2.73 1.95 3.07
C ALA A 317 -3.33 0.54 2.93
N VAL A 318 -2.56 -0.47 3.32
CA VAL A 318 -3.01 -1.87 3.33
C VAL A 318 -2.64 -2.50 4.66
N THR A 319 -3.55 -3.28 5.26
CA THR A 319 -3.21 -4.15 6.39
C THR A 319 -3.33 -5.62 5.99
N LEU A 320 -2.35 -6.44 6.36
CA LEU A 320 -2.36 -7.90 6.21
C LEU A 320 -2.22 -8.57 7.58
N TYR A 321 -2.48 -9.88 7.64
CA TYR A 321 -2.45 -10.67 8.86
C TYR A 321 -1.40 -11.80 8.81
N ALA A 322 -0.53 -11.83 9.81
CA ALA A 322 0.50 -12.86 10.00
C ALA A 322 0.41 -13.56 11.38
N GLY A 323 -0.75 -13.44 12.03
CA GLY A 323 -1.01 -13.95 13.38
C GLY A 323 -1.50 -15.40 13.43
N ARG A 324 -2.19 -15.73 14.52
CA ARG A 324 -2.72 -17.07 14.81
C ARG A 324 -4.24 -17.11 14.72
N PHE A 325 -4.72 -18.03 13.89
CA PHE A 325 -6.11 -18.51 13.91
C PHE A 325 -6.55 -18.86 15.34
N ALA A 326 -7.50 -18.10 15.93
CA ALA A 326 -7.79 -18.20 17.36
C ALA A 326 -8.40 -19.55 17.77
N GLU A 327 -9.17 -20.21 16.89
CA GLU A 327 -9.67 -21.56 17.13
C GLU A 327 -8.56 -22.64 17.11
N ALA A 328 -7.31 -22.30 16.73
CA ALA A 328 -6.15 -23.19 16.77
C ALA A 328 -5.60 -23.40 18.20
N GLY A 329 -6.37 -24.12 19.02
CA GLY A 329 -5.96 -24.54 20.36
C GLY A 329 -4.55 -25.14 20.39
N LYS A 330 -3.60 -24.37 20.94
CA LYS A 330 -2.14 -24.65 20.92
C LYS A 330 -1.49 -24.77 19.54
N SER A 331 -1.55 -23.70 18.74
CA SER A 331 -0.44 -23.32 17.83
C SER A 331 -0.03 -24.41 16.83
N ASP A 332 -0.96 -24.91 16.03
CA ASP A 332 -0.63 -25.83 14.93
C ASP A 332 0.41 -25.18 13.98
N PRO A 333 1.60 -25.80 13.80
CA PRO A 333 2.63 -25.31 12.89
C PRO A 333 2.17 -25.23 11.43
N LEU A 334 1.15 -26.00 11.04
CA LEU A 334 0.59 -26.00 9.68
C LEU A 334 -0.28 -24.77 9.43
N LEU A 335 -1.09 -24.36 10.41
CA LEU A 335 -1.96 -23.17 10.29
C LEU A 335 -1.15 -21.88 10.17
N ILE A 336 -0.08 -21.73 10.98
CA ILE A 336 0.82 -20.57 10.85
C ILE A 336 1.65 -20.62 9.57
N GLN A 337 2.02 -21.81 9.08
CA GLN A 337 2.69 -21.94 7.77
C GLN A 337 1.76 -21.55 6.60
N ASP A 338 0.49 -21.99 6.62
CA ASP A 338 -0.54 -21.58 5.65
C ASP A 338 -0.72 -20.06 5.64
N THR A 339 -0.83 -19.43 6.81
CA THR A 339 -0.88 -17.96 6.94
C THR A 339 0.31 -17.29 6.25
N TYR A 340 1.54 -17.75 6.50
CA TYR A 340 2.73 -17.10 5.91
C TYR A 340 2.90 -17.38 4.41
N VAL A 341 2.47 -18.54 3.89
CA VAL A 341 2.48 -18.84 2.45
C VAL A 341 1.42 -18.01 1.71
N ARG A 342 0.22 -17.89 2.27
CA ARG A 342 -0.86 -17.02 1.73
C ARG A 342 -0.51 -15.54 1.81
N LEU A 343 0.27 -15.13 2.82
CA LEU A 343 0.79 -13.78 2.97
C LEU A 343 1.81 -13.43 1.89
N ASP A 344 2.74 -14.34 1.58
CA ASP A 344 3.71 -14.18 0.48
C ASP A 344 3.03 -14.05 -0.89
N ASP A 345 2.02 -14.89 -1.15
CA ASP A 345 1.18 -14.83 -2.36
C ASP A 345 0.35 -13.53 -2.44
N ALA A 346 -0.23 -13.08 -1.32
CA ALA A 346 -0.95 -11.80 -1.25
C ALA A 346 -0.03 -10.61 -1.55
N LEU A 347 1.18 -10.58 -0.97
CA LEU A 347 2.19 -9.57 -1.28
C LEU A 347 2.56 -9.60 -2.77
N ALA A 348 2.82 -10.78 -3.33
CA ALA A 348 3.16 -10.94 -4.75
C ALA A 348 2.04 -10.41 -5.66
N ARG A 349 0.77 -10.71 -5.35
CA ARG A 349 -0.40 -10.23 -6.11
C ARG A 349 -0.58 -8.71 -6.02
N MET A 350 -0.48 -8.11 -4.83
CA MET A 350 -0.64 -6.66 -4.68
C MET A 350 0.49 -5.88 -5.36
N ILE A 351 1.74 -6.34 -5.25
CA ILE A 351 2.87 -5.72 -5.95
C ILE A 351 2.63 -5.79 -7.46
N ALA A 352 2.25 -6.96 -7.99
CA ALA A 352 1.97 -7.12 -9.42
C ALA A 352 0.81 -6.24 -9.92
N ALA A 353 -0.28 -6.12 -9.16
CA ALA A 353 -1.43 -5.29 -9.53
C ALA A 353 -1.06 -3.79 -9.58
N VAL A 354 -0.35 -3.28 -8.56
CA VAL A 354 0.11 -1.88 -8.52
C VAL A 354 1.12 -1.59 -9.64
N GLU A 355 2.09 -2.48 -9.88
CA GLU A 355 3.06 -2.31 -10.96
C GLU A 355 2.44 -2.42 -12.35
N GLN A 356 1.41 -3.26 -12.53
CA GLN A 356 0.60 -3.28 -13.76
C GLN A 356 -0.19 -1.98 -13.94
N ARG A 357 -0.56 -1.32 -12.83
CA ARG A 357 -1.39 -0.10 -12.83
C ARG A 357 -0.61 1.19 -13.07
N VAL A 358 0.66 1.29 -12.64
CA VAL A 358 1.49 2.51 -12.77
C VAL A 358 2.89 2.30 -13.34
N GLY A 359 3.38 1.07 -13.47
CA GLY A 359 4.78 0.74 -13.80
C GLY A 359 5.69 0.66 -12.57
N ALA A 360 6.65 -0.26 -12.58
CA ALA A 360 7.51 -0.56 -11.43
C ALA A 360 8.28 0.67 -10.90
N ASP A 361 8.82 1.50 -11.79
CA ASP A 361 9.61 2.70 -11.42
C ASP A 361 8.75 3.88 -10.88
N ASN A 362 7.43 3.70 -10.81
CA ASN A 362 6.46 4.68 -10.31
C ASN A 362 5.74 4.24 -9.02
N ALA A 363 6.09 3.09 -8.44
CA ALA A 363 5.48 2.54 -7.23
C ALA A 363 6.50 2.44 -6.08
N LEU A 364 6.11 2.87 -4.88
CA LEU A 364 6.90 2.69 -3.65
C LEU A 364 6.14 1.77 -2.68
N PHE A 365 6.76 0.66 -2.28
CA PHE A 365 6.16 -0.30 -1.35
C PHE A 365 6.90 -0.27 0.00
N VAL A 366 6.25 0.25 1.03
CA VAL A 366 6.72 0.20 2.42
C VAL A 366 6.04 -0.99 3.10
N VAL A 367 6.80 -1.82 3.83
CA VAL A 367 6.22 -3.00 4.51
C VAL A 367 6.69 -3.07 5.95
N SER A 368 5.76 -2.93 6.90
CA SER A 368 6.05 -2.90 8.34
C SER A 368 5.29 -4.00 9.09
N SER A 369 5.76 -4.33 10.29
CA SER A 369 5.15 -5.30 11.20
C SER A 369 4.55 -4.55 12.40
N THR A 370 3.42 -4.99 12.98
CA THR A 370 2.99 -4.50 14.31
C THR A 370 3.85 -5.05 15.45
N GLY A 371 4.71 -6.04 15.18
CA GLY A 371 5.43 -6.81 16.18
C GLY A 371 4.88 -8.22 16.33
N TYR A 372 4.84 -8.70 17.58
CA TYR A 372 4.10 -9.90 17.96
C TYR A 372 3.71 -9.78 19.43
N GLU A 373 2.40 -9.75 19.69
CA GLU A 373 1.89 -9.84 21.05
C GLU A 373 1.97 -11.29 21.52
N LYS A 374 2.69 -11.52 22.62
CA LYS A 374 2.41 -12.68 23.45
C LYS A 374 1.03 -12.49 24.07
N MET A 375 -0.01 -13.09 23.48
CA MET A 375 -1.32 -13.25 24.15
C MET A 375 -1.09 -13.60 25.62
N ALA A 376 -1.66 -12.79 26.51
CA ALA A 376 -1.20 -12.66 27.89
C ALA A 376 -1.54 -13.88 28.77
N ALA A 377 -0.78 -14.96 28.60
CA ALA A 377 -0.58 -15.93 29.66
C ALA A 377 0.08 -15.19 30.85
N ILE A 378 -0.64 -15.10 31.96
CA ILE A 378 -0.22 -14.35 33.16
C ILE A 378 1.08 -14.96 33.71
N GLY A 379 2.22 -14.36 33.36
CA GLY A 379 3.55 -14.86 33.68
C GLY A 379 4.67 -13.96 33.14
N PRO A 380 5.86 -13.94 33.77
CA PRO A 380 6.83 -12.86 33.57
C PRO A 380 7.73 -12.99 32.32
N ARG A 381 7.83 -11.87 31.59
CA ARG A 381 8.97 -11.38 30.78
C ARG A 381 9.74 -12.36 29.87
N ARG A 382 9.64 -12.10 28.55
CA ARG A 382 10.78 -11.81 27.64
C ARG A 382 10.23 -11.46 26.25
N LEU A 383 10.57 -10.29 25.72
CA LEU A 383 10.22 -9.84 24.37
C LEU A 383 11.29 -10.26 23.34
N SER A 384 10.91 -10.28 22.06
CA SER A 384 11.76 -10.60 20.92
C SER A 384 11.29 -9.81 19.69
N HIS A 385 12.22 -9.34 18.86
CA HIS A 385 12.11 -8.06 18.14
C HIS A 385 11.55 -8.21 16.70
N PRO A 386 10.84 -7.19 16.17
CA PRO A 386 10.41 -7.12 14.77
C PRO A 386 11.47 -6.53 13.82
N PHE A 387 11.12 -6.49 12.53
CA PHE A 387 11.88 -5.97 11.39
C PHE A 387 10.95 -5.07 10.56
N GLY A 388 11.51 -4.16 9.76
CA GLY A 388 10.76 -3.33 8.80
C GLY A 388 11.42 -3.28 7.41
N PHE A 389 10.64 -2.95 6.39
CA PHE A 389 11.05 -2.78 5.00
C PHE A 389 10.58 -1.42 4.47
N LEU A 390 11.40 -0.80 3.63
CA LEU A 390 11.25 0.52 3.01
C LEU A 390 11.83 0.52 1.59
#